data_AF-A0A7J4AZT7-F1
#
_entry.id   AF-A0A7J4AZT7-F1
#
_cell.length_a   1.000
_cell.length_b   1.000
_cell.length_c   1.000
_cell.angle_alpha   90.00
_cell.angle_beta   90.00
_cell.angle_gamma   90.00
#
_symmetry.space_group_name_H-M   'P 1'
#
loop_
_entity.id
_entity.type
_entity.pdbx_description
1 polymer ?
#
loop_
_entity_poly.entity_id
_entity_poly.type
_entity_poly.pdbx_seq_one_letter_code
_entity_poly.pdbx_strand_id
1 'polypeptide(L)' 'MHSNKIAFLIDENLPVSLRDTIRLAGFVAYRLSDVGLKGVKDGVVAEYASNNKLILMTLDKD' A
#
# COMPACT_ATOMS: atom_id res chain seq x y z
N MET A 1 -18.69 -7.91 14.68
CA MET A 1 -18.10 -6.56 14.54
C MET A 1 -17.09 -6.61 13.40
N HIS A 2 -17.39 -6.03 12.25
CA HIS A 2 -16.39 -5.89 11.19
C HIS A 2 -15.44 -4.78 11.63
N SER A 3 -14.30 -5.16 12.23
CA SER A 3 -13.24 -4.21 12.50
C SER A 3 -12.67 -3.80 11.13
N ASN A 4 -13.06 -2.62 10.63
CA ASN A 4 -12.46 -2.03 9.43
C ASN A 4 -11.01 -1.70 9.76
N LYS A 5 -10.12 -2.69 9.61
CA LYS A 5 -8.69 -2.46 9.70
C LYS A 5 -8.28 -1.64 8.48
N ILE A 6 -7.89 -0.38 8.72
CA ILE A 6 -7.31 0.46 7.68
C ILE A 6 -6.03 -0.23 7.20
N ALA A 7 -5.95 -0.42 5.88
CA ALA A 7 -4.87 -1.12 5.22
C ALA A 7 -4.26 -0.24 4.13
N PHE A 8 -2.94 -0.22 4.08
CA PHE A 8 -2.16 0.62 3.17
C PHE A 8 -1.41 -0.24 2.16
N LEU A 9 -1.31 0.26 0.93
CA LEU A 9 -0.41 -0.23 -0.10
C LEU A 9 0.64 0.85 -0.37
N ILE A 10 1.91 0.51 -0.19
CA ILE A 10 3.03 1.44 -0.25
C ILE A 10 3.82 1.15 -1.52
N ASP A 11 3.97 2.18 -2.34
CA ASP A 11 4.79 2.18 -3.54
C ASP A 11 6.28 1.89 -3.24
N GLU A 12 6.99 1.36 -4.22
CA GLU A 12 8.42 1.09 -4.17
C GLU A 12 9.26 2.35 -3.96
N ASN A 13 8.80 3.49 -4.49
CA ASN A 13 9.48 4.78 -4.36
C ASN A 13 9.49 5.30 -2.90
N LEU A 14 8.70 4.70 -2.01
CA LEU A 14 8.64 5.07 -0.59
C LEU A 14 9.56 4.20 0.28
N PRO A 15 10.12 4.76 1.37
CA PRO A 15 11.02 4.03 2.27
C PRO A 15 10.37 2.81 2.93
N VAL A 16 11.15 1.76 3.17
CA VAL A 16 10.67 0.57 3.92
C VAL A 16 10.27 0.95 5.35
N SER A 17 10.98 1.89 5.98
CA SER A 17 10.67 2.38 7.33
C SER A 17 9.27 2.99 7.46
N LEU A 18 8.67 3.49 6.37
CA LEU A 18 7.29 3.99 6.37
C LEU A 18 6.30 2.85 6.64
N ARG A 19 6.47 1.70 5.98
CA ARG A 19 5.66 0.49 6.23
C ARG A 19 5.73 0.08 7.69
N ASP A 20 6.94 0.05 8.23
CA ASP A 20 7.17 -0.38 9.60
C ASP A 20 6.55 0.60 10.61
N THR A 21 6.66 1.91 10.35
CA THR A 21 6.01 2.96 11.14
C THR A 21 4.49 2.81 11.15
N ILE A 22 3.88 2.54 9.99
CA ILE A 22 2.42 2.35 9.88
C ILE A 22 1.96 1.09 10.63
N ARG A 23 2.75 0.00 10.54
CA ARG A 23 2.48 -1.24 11.29
C ARG A 23 2.61 -1.03 12.80
N LEU A 24 3.62 -0.29 13.25
CA LEU A 24 3.80 0.08 14.66
C LEU A 24 2.64 0.92 15.19
N ALA A 25 2.01 1.74 14.34
CA ALA A 25 0.81 2.49 14.67
C ALA A 25 -0.48 1.63 14.72
N GLY A 26 -0.39 0.32 14.48
CA GLY A 26 -1.52 -0.62 14.58
C GLY A 26 -2.31 -0.82 13.28
N PHE A 27 -1.84 -0.26 12.16
CA PHE A 27 -2.48 -0.43 10.86
C PHE A 27 -1.89 -1.60 10.07
N VAL A 28 -2.61 -2.04 9.04
CA VAL A 28 -2.09 -3.00 8.07
C VAL A 28 -1.34 -2.24 6.99
N ALA A 29 -0.15 -2.69 6.62
CA ALA A 29 0.59 -2.09 5.51
C ALA A 29 1.34 -3.14 4.70
N TYR A 30 1.25 -3.04 3.38
CA TYR A 30 1.96 -3.87 2.41
C TYR A 30 2.78 -2.97 1.50
N ARG A 31 3.93 -3.45 1.02
CA ARG A 31 4.61 -2.87 -0.14
C ARG A 31 4.13 -3.54 -1.41
N LEU A 32 4.30 -2.89 -2.57
CA LEU A 32 4.08 -3.53 -3.88
C LEU A 32 4.85 -4.85 -4.01
N SER A 33 6.09 -4.89 -3.50
CA SER A 33 6.90 -6.11 -3.44
C SER A 33 6.30 -7.22 -2.57
N ASP A 34 5.55 -6.88 -1.52
CA ASP A 34 4.93 -7.87 -0.62
C ASP A 34 3.76 -8.59 -1.30
N VAL A 35 3.16 -7.98 -2.33
CA VAL A 35 1.99 -8.47 -3.06
C VAL A 35 2.31 -8.87 -4.51
N GLY A 36 3.59 -8.94 -4.87
CA GLY A 36 4.04 -9.35 -6.20
C GLY A 36 3.81 -8.32 -7.32
N LEU A 37 3.53 -7.06 -6.98
CA LEU A 37 3.30 -5.96 -7.94
C LEU A 37 4.56 -5.15 -8.22
N LYS A 38 5.74 -5.80 -8.15
CA LYS A 38 7.00 -5.07 -8.29
C LYS A 38 7.20 -4.57 -9.73
N GLY A 39 7.45 -3.27 -9.92
CA GLY A 39 7.71 -2.64 -11.23
C GLY A 39 6.49 -2.62 -12.16
N VAL A 40 5.29 -2.78 -11.62
CA VAL A 40 4.03 -2.75 -12.36
C VAL A 40 3.61 -1.31 -12.63
N LYS A 41 2.91 -1.07 -13.74
CA LYS A 41 2.40 0.27 -14.12
C LYS A 41 1.38 0.81 -13.10
N ASP A 42 1.34 2.14 -12.94
CA ASP A 42 0.55 2.82 -11.90
C ASP A 42 -0.95 2.51 -11.99
N GLY A 43 -1.50 2.43 -13.20
CA GLY A 43 -2.92 2.08 -13.40
C GLY A 43 -3.31 0.72 -12.81
N VAL A 44 -2.43 -0.28 -12.90
CA VAL A 44 -2.67 -1.62 -12.33
C VAL A 44 -2.50 -1.59 -10.81
N VAL A 45 -1.56 -0.80 -10.29
CA VAL A 45 -1.39 -0.60 -8.85
C VAL A 45 -2.62 0.06 -8.23
N ALA A 46 -3.16 1.10 -8.88
CA ALA A 46 -4.37 1.80 -8.45
C ALA A 46 -5.60 0.87 -8.48
N GLU A 47 -5.76 0.09 -9.56
CA GLU A 47 -6.82 -0.91 -9.66
C GLU A 47 -6.73 -1.96 -8.55
N TYR A 48 -5.53 -2.50 -8.29
CA TYR A 48 -5.31 -3.45 -7.21
C TYR A 48 -5.67 -2.86 -5.85
N ALA A 49 -5.23 -1.63 -5.55
CA ALA A 49 -5.55 -0.96 -4.30
C ALA A 49 -7.07 -0.78 -4.13
N SER A 50 -7.76 -0.33 -5.18
CA SER A 50 -9.22 -0.14 -5.19
C SER A 50 -9.97 -1.46 -4.95
N ASN A 51 -9.64 -2.50 -5.72
CA ASN A 51 -10.29 -3.82 -5.62
C ASN A 51 -10.10 -4.47 -4.24
N ASN A 52 -8.98 -4.19 -3.57
CA ASN A 52 -8.65 -4.73 -2.25
C ASN A 52 -8.99 -3.76 -1.09
N LYS A 53 -9.62 -2.61 -1.37
CA LYS A 53 -9.96 -1.58 -0.37
C LYS A 53 -8.74 -1.08 0.43
N LEU A 54 -7.61 -0.93 -0.25
CA LEU A 54 -6.35 -0.43 0.30
C LEU A 54 -6.20 1.06 0.01
N ILE A 55 -5.60 1.79 0.95
CA ILE A 55 -5.14 3.16 0.73
C ILE A 55 -3.78 3.10 0.05
N LEU A 56 -3.72 3.53 -1.22
CA LEU A 56 -2.46 3.66 -1.95
C LEU A 56 -1.68 4.88 -1.47
N MET A 57 -0.41 4.69 -1.13
CA MET A 57 0.55 5.75 -0.89
C MET A 57 1.64 5.68 -1.95
N THR A 58 1.81 6.77 -2.68
CA THR A 58 2.84 6.97 -3.69
C THR A 58 3.37 8.40 -3.61
N LEU A 59 4.61 8.62 -4.06
CA LEU A 59 5.14 9.96 -4.32
C LEU A 59 4.78 10.49 -5.71
N ASP A 60 4.25 9.62 -6.57
CA ASP A 60 3.80 10.02 -7.89
C ASP A 60 2.62 11.00 -7.77
N LYS A 61 2.61 12.01 -8.63
CA LYS A 61 1.66 13.13 -8.58
C LYS A 61 0.79 13.24 -9.82
N ASP A 62 1.10 12.44 -10.84
CA ASP A 62 0.41 12.40 -12.12
C ASP A 62 -0.61 11.23 -12.16
#